data_AF-A0A2Z6NLT5-F1
#
_entry.id   AF-A0A2Z6NLT5-F1
#
_cell.length_a   1.000
_cell.length_b   1.000
_cell.length_c   1.000
_cell.angle_alpha   90.00
_cell.angle_beta   90.00
_cell.angle_gamma   90.00
#
_symmetry.space_group_name_H-M   'P 1'
#
loop_
_entity.id
_entity.type
_entity.pdbx_description
1 polymer ?
#
loop_
_entity_poly.entity_id
_entity_poly.type
_entity_poly.pdbx_seq_one_letter_code
_entity_poly.pdbx_strand_id
1 'polypeptide(L)'
;MEEKFNPKLGENIHGMINLFEASQLIMAGEDILDEAGEFSRKILKEKMAKFDYHEAMDPTLSEERIELTKSISLIYIIDDIFDIYGTLDELTLFTEAVSSWDIDTAMEQLPSYMKTCFRVLYDLTNEISSKIYHKHGWDPKDSLRKTWESLCKAFLVEAKWFASGKLPSAEEYLKNGIVSSGVHVVLIHIFFLLGKGLTKENVHKIDTIPPIISSPATILRLWDDLGNAEDENQKGNDGSYLSCLMKDHPEYYCTRRARYEVMSKVSNAWKSLNQESIFDSYFHKAFTNASLNLARMVPLMYSYDDKHSLPGLEGHIHSLLYDKVF
;
A
#
# COMPACT_ATOMS: atom_id res chain seq x y z
N MET A 1 29.26 23.89 -14.98
CA MET A 1 28.17 24.85 -14.76
C MET A 1 26.94 24.00 -14.55
N GLU A 2 26.37 23.98 -13.34
CA GLU A 2 25.07 23.31 -13.12
C GLU A 2 24.00 24.07 -13.91
N GLU A 3 23.37 23.42 -14.88
CA GLU A 3 22.26 23.98 -15.65
C GLU A 3 21.00 24.05 -14.77
N LYS A 4 20.79 25.18 -14.08
CA LYS A 4 19.62 25.38 -13.22
C LYS A 4 18.43 25.93 -14.01
N PHE A 5 17.22 25.48 -13.66
CA PHE A 5 15.98 26.01 -14.22
C PHE A 5 15.88 27.53 -14.05
N ASN A 6 15.48 28.23 -15.12
CA ASN A 6 15.35 29.69 -15.14
C ASN A 6 14.21 30.13 -14.18
N PRO A 7 14.49 30.92 -13.12
CA PRO A 7 13.48 31.35 -12.16
C PRO A 7 12.29 32.10 -12.77
N LYS A 8 12.48 32.76 -13.93
CA LYS A 8 11.41 33.46 -14.65
C LYS A 8 10.29 32.53 -15.15
N LEU A 9 10.56 31.23 -15.28
CA LEU A 9 9.54 30.24 -15.65
C LEU A 9 8.41 30.15 -14.61
N GLY A 10 8.67 30.57 -13.37
CA GLY A 10 7.68 30.54 -12.29
C GLY A 10 6.49 31.49 -12.47
N GLU A 11 6.54 32.42 -13.43
CA GLU A 11 5.41 33.30 -13.76
C GLU A 11 4.28 32.57 -14.50
N ASN A 12 4.61 31.52 -15.28
CA ASN A 12 3.63 30.71 -15.98
C ASN A 12 3.10 29.57 -15.10
N ILE A 13 2.08 29.85 -14.30
CA ILE A 13 1.50 28.88 -13.36
C ILE A 13 1.02 27.60 -14.07
N HIS A 14 0.35 27.73 -15.22
CA HIS A 14 -0.11 26.56 -15.98
C HIS A 14 1.07 25.72 -16.51
N GLY A 15 2.13 26.39 -16.99
CA GLY A 15 3.38 25.73 -17.35
C GLY A 15 4.07 25.04 -16.17
N MET A 16 3.97 25.60 -14.95
CA MET A 16 4.49 24.98 -13.73
C MET A 16 3.67 23.79 -13.27
N ILE A 17 2.35 23.83 -13.39
CA ILE A 17 1.47 22.67 -13.14
C ILE A 17 1.84 21.55 -14.11
N ASN A 18 1.92 21.82 -15.41
CA ASN A 18 2.27 20.81 -16.41
C ASN A 18 3.69 20.26 -16.21
N LEU A 19 4.65 21.11 -15.80
CA LEU A 19 6.02 20.68 -15.49
C LEU A 19 6.07 19.82 -14.23
N PHE A 20 5.30 20.17 -13.20
CA PHE A 20 5.16 19.39 -11.98
C PHE A 20 4.53 18.03 -12.27
N GLU A 21 3.42 17.99 -12.99
CA GLU A 21 2.74 16.76 -13.41
C GLU A 21 3.67 15.87 -14.24
N ALA A 22 4.38 16.43 -15.22
CA ALA A 22 5.34 15.68 -16.03
C ALA A 22 6.50 15.12 -15.19
N SER A 23 7.01 15.89 -14.22
CA SER A 23 8.05 15.41 -13.31
C SER A 23 7.58 14.28 -12.38
N GLN A 24 6.26 14.14 -12.12
CA GLN A 24 5.76 13.00 -11.34
C GLN A 24 5.84 11.67 -12.11
N LEU A 25 6.10 11.70 -13.42
CA LEU A 25 6.31 10.51 -14.26
C LEU A 25 7.79 10.08 -14.34
N ILE A 26 8.65 10.69 -13.53
CA ILE A 26 10.09 10.41 -13.50
C ILE A 26 10.41 8.92 -13.28
N MET A 27 11.51 8.47 -13.88
CA MET A 27 12.13 7.15 -13.76
C MET A 27 13.58 7.22 -13.25
N ALA A 28 14.17 6.07 -12.93
CA ALA A 28 15.56 6.01 -12.46
C ALA A 28 16.55 6.50 -13.55
N GLY A 29 17.45 7.42 -13.18
CA GLY A 29 18.45 8.02 -14.08
C GLY A 29 18.03 9.31 -14.78
N GLU A 30 16.84 9.84 -14.48
CA GLU A 30 16.32 11.07 -15.08
C GLU A 30 16.50 12.29 -14.15
N ASP A 31 17.75 12.62 -13.80
CA ASP A 31 18.11 13.67 -12.82
C ASP A 31 17.50 15.06 -13.14
N ILE A 32 17.30 15.37 -14.43
CA ILE A 32 16.67 16.62 -14.90
C ILE A 32 15.20 16.72 -14.48
N LEU A 33 14.47 15.60 -14.47
CA LEU A 33 13.07 15.58 -14.06
C LEU A 33 12.94 15.69 -12.53
N ASP A 34 13.94 15.23 -11.75
CA ASP A 34 13.98 15.43 -10.29
C ASP A 34 14.11 16.93 -9.98
N GLU A 35 15.06 17.60 -10.64
CA GLU A 35 15.25 19.04 -10.53
C GLU A 35 14.00 19.83 -10.99
N ALA A 36 13.36 19.39 -12.08
CA ALA A 36 12.12 19.99 -12.59
C ALA A 36 10.98 19.88 -11.57
N GLY A 37 10.87 18.74 -10.90
CA GLY A 37 9.88 18.48 -9.86
C GLY A 37 10.09 19.32 -8.61
N GLU A 38 11.34 19.44 -8.12
CA GLU A 38 11.67 20.31 -6.99
C GLU A 38 11.40 21.78 -7.31
N PHE A 39 11.83 22.24 -8.49
CA PHE A 39 11.65 23.61 -8.96
C PHE A 39 10.17 23.99 -9.07
N SER A 40 9.38 23.19 -9.80
CA SER A 40 7.96 23.44 -10.01
C SER A 40 7.17 23.33 -8.70
N ARG A 41 7.42 22.31 -7.86
CA ARG A 41 6.77 22.15 -6.54
C ARG A 41 6.99 23.36 -5.66
N LYS A 42 8.20 23.91 -5.58
CA LYS A 42 8.51 25.09 -4.77
C LYS A 42 7.65 26.29 -5.19
N ILE A 43 7.60 26.55 -6.49
CA ILE A 43 6.83 27.67 -7.06
C ILE A 43 5.33 27.47 -6.90
N LEU A 44 4.83 26.24 -7.10
CA LEU A 44 3.41 25.92 -6.94
C LEU A 44 2.99 25.98 -5.47
N LYS A 45 3.81 25.51 -4.51
CA LYS A 45 3.51 25.63 -3.07
C LYS A 45 3.40 27.09 -2.62
N GLU A 46 4.22 27.98 -3.17
CA GLU A 46 4.13 29.43 -2.91
C GLU A 46 2.85 30.06 -3.50
N LYS A 47 2.20 29.41 -4.47
CA LYS A 47 1.09 29.98 -5.26
C LYS A 47 -0.26 29.28 -5.09
N MET A 48 -0.29 28.02 -4.70
CA MET A 48 -1.48 27.16 -4.65
C MET A 48 -1.84 26.83 -3.20
N ALA A 49 -2.51 27.77 -2.54
CA ALA A 49 -3.22 27.52 -1.28
C ALA A 49 -4.71 27.18 -1.48
N LYS A 50 -5.20 27.05 -2.72
CA LYS A 50 -6.63 26.82 -3.02
C LYS A 50 -6.84 26.19 -4.40
N PHE A 51 -6.74 24.86 -4.54
CA PHE A 51 -7.39 24.15 -5.65
C PHE A 51 -7.69 22.71 -5.22
N ASP A 52 -8.97 22.35 -5.26
CA ASP A 52 -9.47 20.99 -5.10
C ASP A 52 -9.60 20.38 -6.49
N TYR A 53 -9.10 19.15 -6.68
CA TYR A 53 -9.21 18.42 -7.95
C TYR A 53 -9.99 17.13 -7.69
N HIS A 54 -11.11 16.97 -8.39
CA HIS A 54 -11.94 15.77 -8.32
C HIS A 54 -11.86 15.01 -9.63
N GLU A 55 -11.26 13.81 -9.59
CA GLU A 55 -11.35 12.84 -10.68
C GLU A 55 -12.51 11.88 -10.39
N ALA A 56 -13.46 11.77 -11.33
CA ALA A 56 -14.65 10.95 -11.17
C ALA A 56 -14.35 9.46 -11.42
N MET A 57 -14.81 8.61 -10.50
CA MET A 57 -14.67 7.15 -10.54
C MET A 57 -15.61 6.51 -11.57
N ASP A 58 -15.15 5.47 -12.28
CA ASP A 58 -15.98 4.69 -13.21
C ASP A 58 -17.09 3.92 -12.44
N PRO A 59 -18.38 4.23 -12.67
CA PRO A 59 -19.49 3.60 -11.94
C PRO A 59 -19.67 2.11 -12.30
N THR A 60 -19.09 1.63 -13.40
CA THR A 60 -19.28 0.25 -13.90
C THR A 60 -18.58 -0.82 -13.06
N LEU A 61 -17.65 -0.45 -12.17
CA LEU A 61 -16.87 -1.36 -11.31
C LEU A 61 -17.43 -1.50 -9.88
N SER A 62 -18.74 -1.36 -9.70
CA SER A 62 -19.35 -1.34 -8.36
C SER A 62 -19.22 -2.65 -7.60
N GLU A 63 -19.41 -3.79 -8.29
CA GLU A 63 -19.26 -5.12 -7.69
C GLU A 63 -17.81 -5.37 -7.25
N GLU A 64 -16.84 -5.05 -8.12
CA GLU A 64 -15.41 -5.18 -7.81
C GLU A 64 -15.02 -4.35 -6.59
N ARG A 65 -15.54 -3.13 -6.47
CA ARG A 65 -15.31 -2.30 -5.28
C ARG A 65 -15.88 -2.91 -4.01
N ILE A 66 -17.11 -3.43 -4.07
CA ILE A 66 -17.76 -4.06 -2.91
C ILE A 66 -16.94 -5.28 -2.44
N GLU A 67 -16.56 -6.17 -3.37
CA GLU A 67 -15.76 -7.34 -3.02
C GLU A 67 -14.37 -6.96 -2.50
N LEU A 68 -13.73 -5.94 -3.09
CA LEU A 68 -12.45 -5.44 -2.63
C LEU A 68 -12.52 -4.85 -1.22
N THR A 69 -13.57 -4.08 -0.90
CA THR A 69 -13.77 -3.51 0.44
C THR A 69 -13.86 -4.60 1.49
N LYS A 70 -14.55 -5.73 1.21
CA LYS A 70 -14.60 -6.87 2.14
C LYS A 70 -13.20 -7.43 2.43
N SER A 71 -12.38 -7.60 1.39
CA SER A 71 -10.99 -8.05 1.55
C SER A 71 -10.15 -7.05 2.34
N ILE A 72 -10.28 -5.75 2.08
CA ILE A 72 -9.58 -4.70 2.84
C ILE A 72 -9.99 -4.73 4.32
N SER A 73 -11.29 -4.84 4.62
CA SER A 73 -11.76 -4.95 6.01
C SER A 73 -11.19 -6.18 6.72
N LEU A 74 -11.06 -7.31 6.02
CA LEU A 74 -10.43 -8.50 6.59
C LEU A 74 -8.93 -8.32 6.86
N ILE A 75 -8.21 -7.57 6.02
CA ILE A 75 -6.80 -7.25 6.28
C ILE A 75 -6.68 -6.54 7.63
N TYR A 76 -7.44 -5.46 7.84
CA TYR A 76 -7.44 -4.71 9.11
C TYR A 76 -7.87 -5.55 10.32
N ILE A 77 -8.89 -6.40 10.18
CA ILE A 77 -9.32 -7.28 11.28
C ILE A 77 -8.22 -8.27 11.65
N ILE A 78 -7.52 -8.83 10.66
CA ILE A 78 -6.41 -9.76 10.90
C ILE A 78 -5.22 -8.99 11.50
N ASP A 79 -4.90 -7.82 10.98
CA ASP A 79 -3.85 -6.92 11.51
C ASP A 79 -4.07 -6.65 13.02
N ASP A 80 -5.27 -6.20 13.42
CA ASP A 80 -5.64 -6.01 14.83
C ASP A 80 -5.45 -7.30 15.67
N ILE A 81 -5.78 -8.47 15.11
CA ILE A 81 -5.57 -9.75 15.79
C ILE A 81 -4.08 -9.97 16.04
N PHE A 82 -3.20 -9.66 15.10
CA PHE A 82 -1.76 -9.85 15.22
C PHE A 82 -1.08 -8.81 16.11
N ASP A 83 -1.55 -7.56 16.09
CA ASP A 83 -0.88 -6.45 16.77
C ASP A 83 -1.41 -6.21 18.19
N ILE A 84 -2.69 -6.45 18.44
CA ILE A 84 -3.35 -6.05 19.70
C ILE A 84 -3.84 -7.25 20.51
N TYR A 85 -4.54 -8.19 19.87
CA TYR A 85 -5.35 -9.18 20.61
C TYR A 85 -4.67 -10.52 20.84
N GLY A 86 -3.95 -11.04 19.85
CA GLY A 86 -3.46 -12.40 19.84
C GLY A 86 -2.19 -12.60 20.66
N THR A 87 -2.10 -13.72 21.36
CA THR A 87 -0.83 -14.19 21.92
C THR A 87 0.03 -14.86 20.85
N LEU A 88 1.35 -14.86 21.00
CA LEU A 88 2.25 -15.44 19.98
C LEU A 88 1.93 -16.90 19.62
N ASP A 89 1.49 -17.70 20.60
CA ASP A 89 1.06 -19.09 20.38
C ASP A 89 -0.24 -19.15 19.56
N GLU A 90 -1.23 -18.31 19.87
CA GLU A 90 -2.47 -18.21 19.10
C GLU A 90 -2.23 -17.71 17.68
N LEU A 91 -1.36 -16.72 17.50
CA LEU A 91 -0.97 -16.19 16.18
C LEU A 91 -0.28 -17.26 15.34
N THR A 92 0.58 -18.08 15.96
CA THR A 92 1.21 -19.21 15.27
C THR A 92 0.16 -20.21 14.79
N LEU A 93 -0.81 -20.59 15.63
CA LEU A 93 -1.92 -21.47 15.25
C LEU A 93 -2.78 -20.85 14.14
N PHE A 94 -3.06 -19.55 14.20
CA PHE A 94 -3.81 -18.85 13.15
C PHE A 94 -3.08 -18.87 11.81
N THR A 95 -1.78 -18.56 11.79
CA THR A 95 -0.96 -18.63 10.58
C THR A 95 -0.90 -20.05 10.01
N GLU A 96 -0.84 -21.08 10.86
CA GLU A 96 -0.88 -22.49 10.44
C GLU A 96 -2.26 -22.89 9.86
N ALA A 97 -3.35 -22.42 10.46
CA ALA A 97 -4.69 -22.61 9.93
C ALA A 97 -4.85 -21.98 8.54
N VAL A 98 -4.35 -20.74 8.35
CA VAL A 98 -4.34 -20.07 7.05
C VAL A 98 -3.43 -20.80 6.06
N SER A 99 -2.28 -21.32 6.49
CA SER A 99 -1.37 -22.06 5.60
C SER A 99 -1.95 -23.39 5.13
N SER A 100 -2.63 -24.12 6.02
CA SER A 100 -3.29 -25.40 5.68
C SER A 100 -4.58 -25.22 4.90
N TRP A 101 -5.25 -24.08 5.11
CA TRP A 101 -6.56 -23.74 4.53
C TRP A 101 -7.64 -24.82 4.80
N ASP A 102 -7.51 -25.56 5.91
CA ASP A 102 -8.43 -26.61 6.31
C ASP A 102 -9.41 -26.12 7.39
N ILE A 103 -10.69 -26.04 7.03
CA ILE A 103 -11.71 -25.46 7.90
C ILE A 103 -11.99 -26.34 9.12
N ASP A 104 -11.97 -27.66 8.96
CA ASP A 104 -12.30 -28.58 10.05
C ASP A 104 -11.22 -28.51 11.14
N THR A 105 -9.94 -28.62 10.74
CA THR A 105 -8.80 -28.45 11.66
C THR A 105 -8.81 -27.06 12.33
N ALA A 106 -9.03 -25.99 11.56
CA ALA A 106 -9.08 -24.64 12.12
C ALA A 106 -10.21 -24.46 13.15
N MET A 107 -11.38 -25.05 12.90
CA MET A 107 -12.51 -25.00 13.83
C MET A 107 -12.30 -25.84 15.09
N GLU A 108 -11.35 -26.77 15.11
CA GLU A 108 -10.98 -27.51 16.31
C GLU A 108 -9.94 -26.75 17.14
N GLN A 109 -8.89 -26.23 16.50
CA GLN A 109 -7.65 -25.78 17.16
C GLN A 109 -7.64 -24.30 17.59
N LEU A 110 -8.32 -23.41 16.86
CA LEU A 110 -8.24 -21.97 17.11
C LEU A 110 -9.07 -21.54 18.35
N PRO A 111 -8.77 -20.40 18.98
CA PRO A 111 -9.68 -19.81 19.96
C PRO A 111 -10.95 -19.25 19.27
N SER A 112 -12.04 -19.07 20.04
CA SER A 112 -13.38 -18.75 19.47
C SER A 112 -13.43 -17.51 18.58
N TYR A 113 -12.68 -16.46 18.91
CA TYR A 113 -12.66 -15.23 18.12
C TYR A 113 -11.93 -15.43 16.78
N MET A 114 -10.80 -16.13 16.80
CA MET A 114 -10.04 -16.52 15.60
C MET A 114 -10.80 -17.52 14.71
N LYS A 115 -11.57 -18.46 15.27
CA LYS A 115 -12.46 -19.34 14.46
C LYS A 115 -13.43 -18.53 13.62
N THR A 116 -13.99 -17.47 14.20
CA THR A 116 -14.94 -16.61 13.50
C THR A 116 -14.23 -15.85 12.38
N CYS A 117 -13.08 -15.23 12.66
CA CYS A 117 -12.28 -14.55 11.65
C CYS A 117 -11.87 -15.49 10.51
N PHE A 118 -11.31 -16.66 10.83
CA PHE A 118 -10.89 -17.65 9.84
C PHE A 118 -12.05 -18.13 8.96
N ARG A 119 -13.22 -18.40 9.56
CA ARG A 119 -14.39 -18.83 8.79
C ARG A 119 -14.85 -17.75 7.80
N VAL A 120 -14.90 -16.49 8.24
CA VAL A 120 -15.24 -15.38 7.35
C VAL A 120 -14.21 -15.23 6.22
N LEU A 121 -12.91 -15.33 6.53
CA LEU A 121 -11.84 -15.32 5.54
C LEU A 121 -12.01 -16.46 4.50
N TYR A 122 -12.27 -17.67 4.97
CA TYR A 122 -12.47 -18.85 4.14
C TYR A 122 -13.69 -18.69 3.23
N ASP A 123 -14.84 -18.30 3.78
CA ASP A 123 -16.10 -18.16 3.06
C ASP A 123 -16.02 -17.04 2.02
N LEU A 124 -15.50 -15.86 2.40
CA LEU A 124 -15.35 -14.73 1.48
C LEU A 124 -14.37 -15.02 0.35
N THR A 125 -13.24 -15.66 0.65
CA THR A 125 -12.26 -16.03 -0.39
C THR A 125 -12.86 -17.00 -1.41
N ASN A 126 -13.65 -17.97 -0.94
CA ASN A 126 -14.35 -18.92 -1.83
C ASN A 126 -15.48 -18.25 -2.62
N GLU A 127 -16.25 -17.34 -2.01
CA GLU A 127 -17.28 -16.55 -2.67
C GLU A 127 -16.69 -15.70 -3.80
N ILE A 128 -15.64 -14.93 -3.49
CA ILE A 128 -14.93 -14.08 -4.47
C ILE A 128 -14.37 -14.95 -5.60
N SER A 129 -13.75 -16.09 -5.27
CA SER A 129 -13.23 -17.02 -6.26
C SER A 129 -14.32 -17.57 -7.19
N SER A 130 -15.48 -17.91 -6.64
CA SER A 130 -16.63 -18.36 -7.42
C SER A 130 -17.15 -17.26 -8.36
N LYS A 131 -17.26 -16.02 -7.88
CA LYS A 131 -17.65 -14.86 -8.71
C LYS A 131 -16.67 -14.65 -9.88
N ILE A 132 -15.37 -14.66 -9.60
CA ILE A 132 -14.32 -14.52 -10.62
C ILE A 132 -14.40 -15.65 -11.64
N TYR A 133 -14.58 -16.90 -11.19
CA TYR A 133 -14.74 -18.05 -12.08
C TYR A 133 -15.98 -17.92 -12.97
N HIS A 134 -17.13 -17.53 -12.43
CA HIS A 134 -18.35 -17.35 -13.21
C HIS A 134 -18.25 -16.18 -14.20
N LYS A 135 -17.57 -15.10 -13.83
CA LYS A 135 -17.45 -13.88 -14.65
C LYS A 135 -16.39 -14.00 -15.74
N HIS A 136 -15.25 -14.61 -15.42
CA HIS A 136 -14.05 -14.58 -16.26
C HIS A 136 -13.56 -15.98 -16.69
N GLY A 137 -14.14 -17.06 -16.16
CA GLY A 137 -13.74 -18.43 -16.49
C GLY A 137 -12.41 -18.87 -15.86
N TRP A 138 -11.89 -18.12 -14.89
CA TRP A 138 -10.61 -18.40 -14.23
C TRP A 138 -10.82 -18.72 -12.75
N ASP A 139 -10.18 -19.76 -12.22
CA ASP A 139 -10.21 -20.09 -10.79
C ASP A 139 -9.00 -19.46 -10.08
N PRO A 140 -9.19 -18.43 -9.24
CA PRO A 140 -8.09 -17.73 -8.57
C PRO A 140 -7.75 -18.32 -7.19
N LYS A 141 -8.43 -19.40 -6.74
CA LYS A 141 -8.35 -19.88 -5.36
C LYS A 141 -6.92 -20.05 -4.86
N ASP A 142 -6.07 -20.73 -5.61
CA ASP A 142 -4.71 -21.01 -5.17
C ASP A 142 -3.89 -19.73 -4.98
N SER A 143 -4.03 -18.75 -5.90
CA SER A 143 -3.36 -17.46 -5.79
C SER A 143 -3.90 -16.65 -4.60
N LEU A 144 -5.22 -16.60 -4.39
CA LEU A 144 -5.81 -15.87 -3.26
C LEU A 144 -5.42 -16.49 -1.90
N ARG A 145 -5.42 -17.82 -1.80
CA ARG A 145 -5.01 -18.54 -0.58
C ARG A 145 -3.55 -18.26 -0.21
N LYS A 146 -2.64 -18.42 -1.17
CA LYS A 146 -1.21 -18.11 -0.98
C LYS A 146 -0.97 -16.65 -0.60
N THR A 147 -1.79 -15.75 -1.13
CA THR A 147 -1.71 -14.32 -0.84
C THR A 147 -2.04 -14.01 0.62
N TRP A 148 -3.10 -14.63 1.17
CA TRP A 148 -3.46 -14.54 2.58
C TRP A 148 -2.46 -15.24 3.50
N GLU A 149 -1.97 -16.41 3.09
CA GLU A 149 -0.90 -17.12 3.79
C GLU A 149 0.36 -16.25 3.92
N SER A 150 0.79 -15.61 2.83
CA SER A 150 1.94 -14.71 2.81
C SER A 150 1.76 -13.54 3.79
N LEU A 151 0.57 -12.93 3.80
CA LEU A 151 0.25 -11.83 4.72
C LEU A 151 0.35 -12.29 6.19
N CYS A 152 -0.32 -13.39 6.55
CA CYS A 152 -0.33 -13.89 7.94
C CYS A 152 1.07 -14.36 8.40
N LYS A 153 1.93 -14.81 7.48
CA LYS A 153 3.32 -15.11 7.79
C LYS A 153 4.14 -13.86 8.04
N ALA A 154 3.92 -12.80 7.25
CA ALA A 154 4.60 -11.52 7.44
C ALA A 154 4.21 -10.87 8.78
N PHE A 155 2.92 -10.86 9.13
CA PHE A 155 2.47 -10.42 10.45
C PHE A 155 3.06 -11.25 11.59
N LEU A 156 3.13 -12.58 11.45
CA LEU A 156 3.74 -13.44 12.46
C LEU A 156 5.24 -13.13 12.66
N VAL A 157 5.95 -12.76 11.60
CA VAL A 157 7.37 -12.35 11.69
C VAL A 157 7.49 -11.06 12.50
N GLU A 158 6.63 -10.07 12.26
CA GLU A 158 6.57 -8.83 13.03
C GLU A 158 6.24 -9.08 14.51
N ALA A 159 5.19 -9.84 14.79
CA ALA A 159 4.82 -10.23 16.15
C ALA A 159 5.98 -10.92 16.90
N LYS A 160 6.80 -11.74 16.21
CA LYS A 160 8.00 -12.37 16.78
C LYS A 160 9.10 -11.36 17.08
N TRP A 161 9.34 -10.40 16.20
CA TRP A 161 10.30 -9.32 16.46
C TRP A 161 9.90 -8.52 17.70
N PHE A 162 8.63 -8.12 17.80
CA PHE A 162 8.11 -7.36 18.93
C PHE A 162 8.13 -8.14 20.24
N ALA A 163 7.64 -9.38 20.24
CA ALA A 163 7.67 -10.24 21.42
C ALA A 163 9.10 -10.51 21.94
N SER A 164 10.10 -10.53 21.06
CA SER A 164 11.50 -10.75 21.44
C SER A 164 12.24 -9.47 21.86
N GLY A 165 11.68 -8.28 21.60
CA GLY A 165 12.34 -6.99 21.80
C GLY A 165 13.54 -6.76 20.88
N LYS A 166 13.74 -7.59 19.85
CA LYS A 166 14.87 -7.50 18.91
C LYS A 166 14.36 -7.00 17.56
N LEU A 167 14.56 -5.70 17.31
CA LEU A 167 14.33 -5.14 15.99
C LEU A 167 15.27 -5.77 14.96
N PRO A 168 14.80 -6.09 13.75
CA PRO A 168 15.63 -6.54 12.64
C PRO A 168 16.51 -5.39 12.10
N SER A 169 17.23 -5.65 11.00
CA SER A 169 17.82 -4.57 10.18
C SER A 169 16.72 -3.81 9.43
N ALA A 170 16.97 -2.57 9.01
CA ALA A 170 16.05 -1.77 8.22
C ALA A 170 15.67 -2.47 6.91
N GLU A 171 16.63 -3.10 6.24
CA GLU A 171 16.37 -3.81 4.98
C GLU A 171 15.49 -5.05 5.19
N GLU A 172 15.76 -5.83 6.24
CA GLU A 172 14.95 -6.99 6.61
C GLU A 172 13.54 -6.58 7.04
N TYR A 173 13.43 -5.51 7.84
CA TYR A 173 12.16 -4.89 8.22
C TYR A 173 11.37 -4.53 6.97
N LEU A 174 11.95 -3.73 6.05
CA LEU A 174 11.23 -3.26 4.86
C LEU A 174 10.80 -4.41 3.96
N LYS A 175 11.64 -5.44 3.80
CA LYS A 175 11.30 -6.62 3.01
C LYS A 175 10.05 -7.33 3.55
N ASN A 176 9.93 -7.47 4.87
CA ASN A 176 8.72 -8.01 5.49
C ASN A 176 7.56 -7.00 5.42
N GLY A 177 7.86 -5.73 5.70
CA GLY A 177 6.97 -4.58 5.70
C GLY A 177 6.20 -4.38 4.40
N ILE A 178 6.83 -4.67 3.26
CA ILE A 178 6.19 -4.69 1.94
C ILE A 178 5.04 -5.70 1.90
N VAL A 179 5.20 -6.87 2.49
CA VAL A 179 4.17 -7.93 2.51
C VAL A 179 3.16 -7.67 3.63
N SER A 180 3.61 -7.32 4.84
CA SER A 180 2.71 -7.02 5.97
C SER A 180 1.83 -5.80 5.72
N SER A 181 2.22 -4.89 4.82
CA SER A 181 1.35 -3.76 4.40
C SER A 181 -0.02 -4.17 3.84
N GLY A 182 -0.21 -5.44 3.45
CA GLY A 182 -1.45 -5.94 2.86
C GLY A 182 -1.72 -5.48 1.42
N VAL A 183 -0.90 -4.58 0.85
CA VAL A 183 -1.10 -4.04 -0.49
C VAL A 183 -1.06 -5.11 -1.58
N HIS A 184 -0.23 -6.15 -1.43
CA HIS A 184 -0.21 -7.27 -2.37
C HIS A 184 -1.53 -8.04 -2.38
N VAL A 185 -2.17 -8.19 -1.21
CA VAL A 185 -3.50 -8.80 -1.12
C VAL A 185 -4.51 -7.99 -1.90
N VAL A 186 -4.54 -6.67 -1.70
CA VAL A 186 -5.45 -5.76 -2.41
C VAL A 186 -5.25 -5.82 -3.92
N LEU A 187 -4.00 -5.71 -4.40
CA LEU A 187 -3.71 -5.66 -5.83
C LEU A 187 -3.95 -7.01 -6.52
N ILE A 188 -3.62 -8.14 -5.88
CA ILE A 188 -3.92 -9.47 -6.45
C ILE A 188 -5.43 -9.68 -6.55
N HIS A 189 -6.22 -9.25 -5.55
CA HIS A 189 -7.69 -9.27 -5.65
C HIS A 189 -8.19 -8.40 -6.79
N ILE A 190 -7.70 -7.17 -6.94
CA ILE A 190 -8.07 -6.27 -8.05
C ILE A 190 -7.77 -6.93 -9.41
N PHE A 191 -6.60 -7.54 -9.57
CA PHE A 191 -6.21 -8.18 -10.83
C PHE A 191 -7.23 -9.25 -11.27
N PHE A 192 -7.60 -10.15 -10.37
CA PHE A 192 -8.57 -11.20 -10.67
C PHE A 192 -10.00 -10.68 -10.80
N LEU A 193 -10.41 -9.71 -9.96
CA LEU A 193 -11.74 -9.09 -10.04
C LEU A 193 -11.95 -8.37 -11.38
N LEU A 194 -10.93 -7.65 -11.87
CA LEU A 194 -10.96 -7.01 -13.18
C LEU A 194 -11.01 -8.05 -14.31
N GLY A 195 -10.30 -9.17 -14.17
CA GLY A 195 -10.27 -10.28 -15.13
C GLY A 195 -9.62 -9.97 -16.48
N LYS A 196 -9.02 -8.78 -16.64
CA LYS A 196 -8.43 -8.33 -17.90
C LYS A 196 -6.99 -8.80 -18.02
N GLY A 197 -6.69 -9.60 -19.03
CA GLY A 197 -5.34 -10.13 -19.26
C GLY A 197 -5.00 -11.36 -18.41
N LEU A 198 -6.00 -12.15 -18.00
CA LEU A 198 -5.78 -13.40 -17.28
C LEU A 198 -5.16 -14.46 -18.22
N THR A 199 -3.88 -14.74 -17.99
CA THR A 199 -3.13 -15.82 -18.64
C THR A 199 -2.29 -16.52 -17.57
N LYS A 200 -1.85 -17.77 -17.82
CA LYS A 200 -0.99 -18.50 -16.87
C LYS A 200 0.32 -17.74 -16.58
N GLU A 201 0.87 -17.09 -17.59
CA GLU A 201 2.08 -16.28 -17.48
C GLU A 201 1.86 -15.06 -16.59
N ASN A 202 0.79 -14.31 -16.84
CA ASN A 202 0.48 -13.11 -16.05
C ASN A 202 0.12 -13.45 -14.61
N VAL A 203 -0.57 -14.57 -14.37
CA VAL A 203 -0.87 -15.07 -13.01
C VAL A 203 0.40 -15.53 -12.31
N HIS A 204 1.29 -16.26 -12.99
CA HIS A 204 2.57 -16.63 -12.38
C HIS A 204 3.39 -15.39 -12.03
N LYS A 205 3.42 -14.39 -12.92
CA LYS A 205 4.17 -13.15 -12.69
C LYS A 205 3.56 -12.30 -11.57
N ILE A 206 2.23 -12.20 -11.45
CA ILE A 206 1.61 -11.42 -10.36
C ILE A 206 1.86 -12.06 -8.98
N ASP A 207 1.85 -13.39 -8.91
CA ASP A 207 2.10 -14.15 -7.68
C ASP A 207 3.55 -13.99 -7.16
N THR A 208 4.49 -13.47 -7.97
CA THR A 208 5.85 -13.15 -7.51
C THR A 208 5.97 -11.77 -6.85
N ILE A 209 4.86 -11.03 -6.69
CA ILE A 209 4.84 -9.65 -6.16
C ILE A 209 5.81 -8.73 -6.94
N PRO A 210 5.59 -8.56 -8.26
CA PRO A 210 6.47 -7.77 -9.13
C PRO A 210 6.43 -6.26 -8.76
N PRO A 211 7.31 -5.42 -9.34
CA PRO A 211 7.41 -4.00 -8.97
C PRO A 211 6.11 -3.20 -9.10
N ILE A 212 5.20 -3.56 -10.00
CA ILE A 212 3.85 -2.98 -10.08
C ILE A 212 3.01 -3.22 -8.80
N ILE A 213 3.37 -4.17 -7.94
CA ILE A 213 2.77 -4.43 -6.63
C ILE A 213 3.69 -3.98 -5.49
N SER A 214 4.97 -4.37 -5.53
CA SER A 214 5.89 -4.08 -4.43
C SER A 214 6.21 -2.60 -4.32
N SER A 215 6.11 -1.81 -5.40
CA SER A 215 6.34 -0.36 -5.33
C SER A 215 5.23 0.38 -4.58
N PRO A 216 3.93 0.23 -4.90
CA PRO A 216 2.84 0.76 -4.06
C PRO A 216 2.91 0.29 -2.61
N ALA A 217 3.26 -0.98 -2.38
CA ALA A 217 3.43 -1.53 -1.04
C ALA A 217 4.58 -0.87 -0.26
N THR A 218 5.72 -0.64 -0.94
CA THR A 218 6.85 0.12 -0.38
C THR A 218 6.44 1.56 -0.05
N ILE A 219 5.69 2.21 -0.95
CA ILE A 219 5.18 3.56 -0.72
C ILE A 219 4.28 3.59 0.51
N LEU A 220 3.33 2.65 0.61
CA LEU A 220 2.43 2.54 1.77
C LEU A 220 3.21 2.34 3.06
N ARG A 221 4.01 1.28 3.14
CA ARG A 221 4.79 0.95 4.35
C ARG A 221 5.65 2.13 4.81
N LEU A 222 6.37 2.76 3.88
CA LEU A 222 7.24 3.88 4.24
C LEU A 222 6.47 5.13 4.64
N TRP A 223 5.29 5.40 4.08
CA TRP A 223 4.45 6.53 4.51
C TRP A 223 3.83 6.31 5.87
N ASP A 224 3.34 5.09 6.11
CA ASP A 224 2.82 4.65 7.39
C ASP A 224 3.87 4.83 8.50
N ASP A 225 5.07 4.27 8.29
CA ASP A 225 6.19 4.33 9.24
C ASP A 225 6.86 5.71 9.35
N LEU A 226 6.59 6.63 8.42
CA LEU A 226 7.06 8.02 8.47
C LEU A 226 6.13 8.90 9.34
N GLY A 227 4.90 8.44 9.55
CA GLY A 227 3.81 9.17 10.17
C GLY A 227 3.95 9.35 11.67
N ASN A 228 3.50 10.51 12.15
CA ASN A 228 3.40 10.89 13.56
C ASN A 228 2.24 10.16 14.28
N ALA A 229 1.89 8.94 13.87
CA ALA A 229 0.85 8.18 14.53
C ALA A 229 1.40 7.72 15.89
N GLU A 230 1.11 8.47 16.96
CA GLU A 230 1.00 7.80 18.25
C GLU A 230 -0.20 6.88 18.12
N ASP A 231 0.03 5.63 17.75
CA ASP A 231 -1.04 4.64 17.76
C ASP A 231 -1.53 4.52 19.21
N GLU A 232 -2.69 5.14 19.50
CA GLU A 232 -3.17 5.46 20.84
C GLU A 232 -3.33 4.20 21.71
N ASN A 233 -3.32 3.01 21.11
CA ASN A 233 -3.44 1.73 21.79
C ASN A 233 -2.16 0.88 21.83
N GLN A 234 -1.17 1.12 20.96
CA GLN A 234 0.04 0.28 20.87
C GLN A 234 1.19 0.74 21.77
N LYS A 235 1.06 1.90 22.43
CA LYS A 235 2.05 2.45 23.39
C LYS A 235 3.49 2.49 22.85
N GLY A 236 3.67 2.61 21.53
CA GLY A 236 4.99 2.65 20.87
C GLY A 236 5.76 1.33 20.90
N ASN A 237 5.07 0.20 21.04
CA ASN A 237 5.68 -1.14 20.94
C ASN A 237 5.74 -1.66 19.51
N ASP A 238 5.11 -0.98 18.56
CA ASP A 238 5.31 -1.16 17.13
C ASP A 238 6.66 -0.60 16.70
N GLY A 239 7.43 -1.41 16.00
CA GLY A 239 8.66 -0.97 15.35
C GLY A 239 8.31 -0.34 14.02
N SER A 240 8.98 0.76 13.69
CA SER A 240 8.87 1.41 12.39
C SER A 240 10.16 1.28 11.60
N TYR A 241 10.07 1.33 10.26
CA TYR A 241 11.24 1.39 9.40
C TYR A 241 12.19 2.53 9.78
N LEU A 242 11.66 3.68 10.19
CA LEU A 242 12.44 4.83 10.65
C LEU A 242 13.31 4.46 11.88
N SER A 243 12.73 3.74 12.84
CA SER A 243 13.45 3.25 14.03
C SER A 243 14.54 2.25 13.66
N CYS A 244 14.25 1.29 12.78
CA CYS A 244 15.25 0.34 12.28
C CYS A 244 16.38 1.05 11.52
N LEU A 245 16.06 2.06 10.70
CA LEU A 245 17.04 2.83 9.93
C LEU A 245 17.99 3.60 10.84
N MET A 246 17.46 4.29 11.86
CA MET A 246 18.28 5.04 12.82
C MET A 246 19.15 4.13 13.69
N LYS A 247 18.68 2.92 14.00
CA LYS A 247 19.46 1.89 14.70
C LYS A 247 20.64 1.40 13.84
N ASP A 248 20.41 1.11 12.58
CA ASP A 248 21.44 0.59 11.67
C ASP A 248 22.47 1.65 11.25
N HIS A 249 22.06 2.92 11.24
CA HIS A 249 22.85 4.06 10.81
C HIS A 249 22.91 5.16 11.88
N PRO A 250 23.78 5.03 12.91
CA PRO A 250 23.90 6.01 13.99
C PRO A 250 24.23 7.45 13.54
N GLU A 251 24.76 7.62 12.32
CA GLU A 251 24.98 8.91 11.67
C GLU A 251 23.68 9.68 11.38
N TYR A 252 22.52 9.01 11.40
CA TYR A 252 21.20 9.61 11.35
C TYR A 252 20.66 9.99 12.74
N TYR A 253 21.55 10.49 13.61
CA TYR A 253 21.21 10.98 14.96
C TYR A 253 20.11 12.06 14.98
N CYS A 254 19.80 12.69 13.83
CA CYS A 254 18.68 13.61 13.69
C CYS A 254 17.56 13.01 12.84
N THR A 255 16.33 13.10 13.36
CA THR A 255 15.11 12.61 12.70
C THR A 255 14.95 13.17 11.29
N ARG A 256 15.41 14.40 11.03
CA ARG A 256 15.32 15.03 9.71
C ARG A 256 16.09 14.29 8.62
N ARG A 257 17.28 13.77 8.93
CA ARG A 257 18.11 13.05 7.94
C ARG A 257 17.54 11.67 7.64
N ALA A 258 17.13 10.94 8.68
CA ALA A 258 16.44 9.66 8.52
C ALA A 258 15.14 9.81 7.68
N ARG A 259 14.32 10.84 7.96
CA ARG A 259 13.11 11.15 7.16
C ARG A 259 13.44 11.46 5.70
N TYR A 260 14.55 12.15 5.42
CA TYR A 260 14.98 12.42 4.04
C TYR A 260 15.31 11.13 3.29
N GLU A 261 16.02 10.20 3.92
CA GLU A 261 16.34 8.89 3.32
C GLU A 261 15.09 8.04 3.07
N VAL A 262 14.13 8.04 4.00
CA VAL A 262 12.83 7.39 3.80
C VAL A 262 12.11 8.00 2.58
N MET A 263 12.05 9.32 2.48
CA MET A 263 11.44 10.01 1.34
C MET A 263 12.17 9.73 0.01
N SER A 264 13.48 9.56 0.04
CA SER A 264 14.27 9.13 -1.12
C SER A 264 13.85 7.73 -1.58
N LYS A 265 13.67 6.78 -0.65
CA LYS A 265 13.16 5.44 -0.95
C LYS A 265 11.72 5.46 -1.51
N VAL A 266 10.84 6.29 -0.96
CA VAL A 266 9.50 6.52 -1.52
C VAL A 266 9.58 7.03 -2.96
N SER A 267 10.47 8.01 -3.23
CA SER A 267 10.70 8.52 -4.58
C SER A 267 11.18 7.43 -5.55
N ASN A 268 12.11 6.57 -5.12
CA ASN A 268 12.59 5.46 -5.92
C ASN A 268 11.49 4.42 -6.21
N ALA A 269 10.60 4.15 -5.25
CA ALA A 269 9.45 3.28 -5.48
C ALA A 269 8.49 3.89 -6.52
N TRP A 270 8.23 5.20 -6.48
CA TRP A 270 7.46 5.88 -7.54
C TRP A 270 8.11 5.75 -8.92
N LYS A 271 9.43 5.94 -9.00
CA LYS A 271 10.20 5.76 -10.25
C LYS A 271 10.06 4.36 -10.82
N SER A 272 10.15 3.33 -9.96
CA SER A 272 9.94 1.94 -10.36
C SER A 272 8.50 1.68 -10.82
N LEU A 273 7.50 2.24 -10.13
CA LEU A 273 6.10 2.10 -10.50
C LEU A 273 5.78 2.77 -11.86
N ASN A 274 6.37 3.93 -12.11
CA ASN A 274 6.24 4.65 -13.39
C ASN A 274 6.83 3.82 -14.55
N GLN A 275 8.00 3.21 -14.35
CA GLN A 275 8.62 2.33 -15.34
C GLN A 275 7.68 1.17 -15.72
N GLU A 276 7.13 0.47 -14.73
CA GLU A 276 6.19 -0.62 -14.93
C GLU A 276 4.90 -0.17 -15.63
N SER A 277 4.42 1.03 -15.31
CA SER A 277 3.14 1.53 -15.84
C SER A 277 3.23 2.05 -17.27
N ILE A 278 4.41 2.55 -17.68
CA ILE A 278 4.61 3.17 -19.00
C ILE A 278 5.20 2.18 -20.00
N PHE A 279 6.19 1.40 -19.57
CA PHE A 279 7.00 0.57 -20.48
C PHE A 279 6.71 -0.91 -20.36
N ASP A 280 6.20 -1.38 -19.22
CA ASP A 280 5.88 -2.79 -19.08
C ASP A 280 4.47 -3.12 -19.62
N SER A 281 4.38 -4.16 -20.45
CA SER A 281 3.18 -4.51 -21.21
C SER A 281 2.53 -5.83 -20.79
N TYR A 282 3.07 -6.54 -19.77
CA TYR A 282 2.47 -7.80 -19.31
C TYR A 282 1.06 -7.60 -18.74
N PHE A 283 0.81 -6.47 -18.07
CA PHE A 283 -0.46 -6.22 -17.41
C PHE A 283 -1.36 -5.27 -18.19
N HIS A 284 -2.66 -5.54 -18.16
CA HIS A 284 -3.66 -4.70 -18.80
C HIS A 284 -3.73 -3.31 -18.12
N LYS A 285 -3.92 -2.24 -18.90
CA LYS A 285 -3.95 -0.84 -18.42
C LYS A 285 -4.90 -0.58 -17.24
N ALA A 286 -6.02 -1.30 -17.19
CA ALA A 286 -6.96 -1.22 -16.07
C ALA A 286 -6.31 -1.60 -14.73
N PHE A 287 -5.46 -2.62 -14.72
CA PHE A 287 -4.74 -3.06 -13.52
C PHE A 287 -3.59 -2.10 -13.19
N THR A 288 -2.80 -1.67 -14.18
CA THR A 288 -1.71 -0.72 -13.94
C THR A 288 -2.24 0.62 -13.39
N ASN A 289 -3.36 1.11 -13.92
CA ASN A 289 -4.04 2.30 -13.37
C ASN A 289 -4.53 2.09 -11.94
N ALA A 290 -5.04 0.89 -11.61
CA ALA A 290 -5.48 0.59 -10.24
C ALA A 290 -4.30 0.58 -9.26
N SER A 291 -3.15 0.04 -9.67
CA SER A 291 -1.90 0.10 -8.89
C SER A 291 -1.42 1.54 -8.68
N LEU A 292 -1.37 2.35 -9.74
CA LEU A 292 -1.04 3.78 -9.65
C LEU A 292 -1.98 4.53 -8.70
N ASN A 293 -3.29 4.30 -8.81
CA ASN A 293 -4.27 4.97 -7.98
C ASN A 293 -4.17 4.55 -6.51
N LEU A 294 -3.86 3.29 -6.23
CA LEU A 294 -3.58 2.86 -4.85
C LEU A 294 -2.38 3.63 -4.28
N ALA A 295 -1.27 3.71 -5.01
CA ALA A 295 -0.10 4.46 -4.58
C ALA A 295 -0.40 5.97 -4.37
N ARG A 296 -1.27 6.57 -5.20
CA ARG A 296 -1.70 7.98 -5.06
C ARG A 296 -2.55 8.23 -3.81
N MET A 297 -3.30 7.23 -3.36
CA MET A 297 -4.13 7.35 -2.16
C MET A 297 -3.31 7.33 -0.86
N VAL A 298 -2.15 6.67 -0.86
CA VAL A 298 -1.33 6.50 0.34
C VAL A 298 -1.04 7.82 1.08
N PRO A 299 -0.48 8.88 0.45
CA PRO A 299 -0.22 10.11 1.17
C PRO A 299 -1.48 10.75 1.76
N LEU A 300 -2.65 10.55 1.15
CA LEU A 300 -3.93 11.08 1.68
C LEU A 300 -4.38 10.32 2.93
N MET A 301 -4.11 9.01 2.98
CA MET A 301 -4.49 8.14 4.10
C MET A 301 -3.54 8.24 5.30
N TYR A 302 -2.27 8.59 5.07
CA TYR A 302 -1.22 8.54 6.10
C TYR A 302 -0.57 9.90 6.42
N SER A 303 -1.17 11.02 5.96
CA SER A 303 -0.73 12.38 6.33
C SER A 303 -1.54 12.94 7.50
N TYR A 304 -1.30 12.40 8.70
CA TYR A 304 -1.89 12.89 9.94
C TYR A 304 -1.43 14.31 10.27
N ASP A 305 -2.35 15.13 10.77
CA ASP A 305 -2.02 16.42 11.35
C ASP A 305 -1.54 16.29 12.80
N ASP A 306 -1.17 17.41 13.43
CA ASP A 306 -0.68 17.42 14.83
C ASP A 306 -1.73 16.92 15.85
N LYS A 307 -3.00 16.78 15.45
CA LYS A 307 -4.11 16.28 16.28
C LYS A 307 -4.46 14.83 15.96
N HIS A 308 -3.61 14.12 15.22
CA HIS A 308 -3.83 12.74 14.79
C HIS A 308 -5.12 12.57 13.98
N SER A 309 -5.51 13.62 13.25
CA SER A 309 -6.66 13.61 12.35
C SER A 309 -6.21 13.62 10.89
N LEU A 310 -7.11 13.21 9.98
CA LEU A 310 -6.88 13.19 8.54
C LEU A 310 -7.82 14.19 7.84
N PRO A 311 -7.69 15.51 8.10
CA PRO A 311 -8.65 16.51 7.61
C PRO A 311 -8.70 16.57 6.08
N GLY A 312 -7.59 16.25 5.40
CA GLY A 312 -7.55 16.11 3.96
C GLY A 312 -8.45 14.97 3.46
N LEU A 313 -8.33 13.79 4.05
CA LEU A 313 -9.17 12.63 3.70
C LEU A 313 -10.64 12.87 4.04
N GLU A 314 -10.93 13.43 5.22
CA GLU A 314 -12.30 13.78 5.63
C GLU A 314 -12.96 14.74 4.63
N GLY A 315 -12.24 15.77 4.19
CA GLY A 315 -12.71 16.70 3.16
C GLY A 315 -13.02 16.01 1.83
N HIS A 316 -12.15 15.10 1.38
CA HIS A 316 -12.38 14.33 0.16
C HIS A 316 -13.59 13.38 0.30
N ILE A 317 -13.73 12.68 1.42
CA ILE A 317 -14.88 11.80 1.70
C ILE A 317 -16.17 12.62 1.70
N HIS A 318 -16.16 13.79 2.34
CA HIS A 318 -17.33 14.67 2.38
C HIS A 318 -17.76 15.10 0.97
N SER A 319 -16.81 15.61 0.18
CA SER A 319 -17.05 16.07 -1.18
C SER A 319 -17.53 14.95 -2.10
N LEU A 320 -16.92 13.76 -2.03
CA LEU A 320 -17.23 12.66 -2.95
C LEU A 320 -18.56 11.94 -2.64
N LEU A 321 -18.96 11.87 -1.37
CA LEU A 321 -20.12 11.08 -0.95
C LEU A 321 -21.37 11.91 -0.63
N TYR A 322 -21.19 13.15 -0.18
CA TYR A 322 -22.30 13.94 0.37
C TYR A 322 -22.56 15.25 -0.39
N ASP A 323 -21.56 15.83 -1.02
CA ASP A 323 -21.76 17.05 -1.81
C ASP A 323 -22.42 16.72 -3.15
N LYS A 324 -23.56 17.37 -3.41
CA LYS A 324 -24.21 17.31 -4.73
C LYS A 324 -23.41 18.16 -5.70
N VAL A 325 -22.73 17.52 -6.64
CA VAL A 325 -22.23 18.19 -7.84
C VAL A 325 -23.46 18.59 -8.65
N PHE A 326 -23.81 19.89 -8.62
CA PHE A 326 -24.93 20.45 -9.38
C PHE A 326 -24.56 20.75 -10.82
#